data_AF-A0A651F6V6-F1
#
_entry.id   AF-A0A651F6V6-F1
#
_cell.length_a   1.000
_cell.length_b   1.000
_cell.length_c   1.000
_cell.angle_alpha   90.00
_cell.angle_beta   90.00
_cell.angle_gamma   90.00
#
_symmetry.space_group_name_H-M   'P 1'
#
loop_
_entity.id
_entity.type
_entity.pdbx_description
1 polymer ?
#
loop_
_entity_poly.entity_id
_entity_poly.type
_entity_poly.pdbx_seq_one_letter_code
_entity_poly.pdbx_strand_id
1 'polypeptide(L)'
;MEENIHPETTGMMAEVIMVQIVLLLASMWVYYDAVKHKIGRVQEKKSLVNIPAGAWAALTMFLVLIVLPVYLILRKKLIALAEEHPVEPQNKILSVGLLLAVWGILFFIY
;
A
#
# COMPACT_ATOMS: atom_id res chain seq x y z
N MET A 1 -30.29 13.53 27.94
CA MET A 1 -29.54 14.50 27.12
C MET A 1 -29.29 13.75 25.82
N GLU A 2 -30.20 13.87 24.86
CA GLU A 2 -30.02 13.22 23.56
C GLU A 2 -28.87 13.94 22.86
N GLU A 3 -27.81 13.21 22.58
CA GLU A 3 -26.69 13.67 21.77
C GLU A 3 -27.24 13.90 20.37
N ASN A 4 -27.53 15.16 20.05
CA ASN A 4 -27.89 15.58 18.70
C ASN A 4 -26.67 15.38 17.81
N ILE A 5 -26.51 14.16 17.28
CA ILE A 5 -25.53 13.88 16.23
C ILE A 5 -25.99 14.65 14.99
N HIS A 6 -25.29 15.73 14.71
CA HIS A 6 -25.55 16.55 13.53
C HIS A 6 -25.27 15.71 12.27
N PRO A 7 -26.20 15.62 11.31
CA PRO A 7 -26.05 14.75 10.13
C PRO A 7 -24.80 15.09 9.28
N GLU A 8 -24.31 16.32 9.38
CA GLU A 8 -23.06 16.77 8.76
C GLU A 8 -21.81 16.06 9.30
N THR A 9 -21.75 15.74 10.60
CA THR A 9 -20.60 15.04 11.17
C THR A 9 -20.60 13.56 10.78
N THR A 10 -21.78 12.94 10.68
CA THR A 10 -21.92 11.55 10.25
C THR A 10 -21.50 11.36 8.79
N GLY A 11 -21.86 12.32 7.92
CA GLY A 11 -21.43 12.32 6.51
C GLY A 11 -19.91 12.42 6.37
N MET A 12 -19.28 13.34 7.09
CA MET A 12 -17.82 13.52 7.07
C MET A 12 -17.07 12.26 7.54
N MET A 13 -17.55 11.60 8.60
CA MET A 13 -16.95 10.35 9.09
C MET A 13 -17.04 9.21 8.06
N ALA A 14 -18.17 9.09 7.37
CA ALA A 14 -18.36 8.06 6.35
C ALA A 14 -17.41 8.23 5.15
N GLU A 15 -17.20 9.48 4.70
CA GLU A 15 -16.27 9.78 3.61
C GLU A 15 -14.82 9.43 3.98
N VAL A 16 -14.38 9.79 5.20
CA VAL A 16 -13.04 9.47 5.70
C VAL A 16 -12.82 7.96 5.76
N ILE A 17 -13.78 7.21 6.33
CA ILE A 17 -13.71 5.75 6.41
C ILE A 17 -13.62 5.13 5.02
N MET A 18 -14.43 5.61 4.06
CA MET A 18 -14.40 5.12 2.69
C MET A 18 -13.02 5.33 2.04
N VAL A 19 -12.43 6.52 2.19
CA VAL A 19 -11.08 6.81 1.68
C VAL A 19 -10.05 5.88 2.32
N GLN A 20 -10.10 5.69 3.64
CA GLN A 20 -9.17 4.79 4.34
C GLN A 20 -9.26 3.34 3.86
N ILE A 21 -10.46 2.84 3.58
CA ILE A 21 -10.66 1.50 3.02
C ILE A 21 -10.04 1.40 1.62
N VAL A 22 -10.25 2.40 0.76
CA VAL A 22 -9.66 2.44 -0.58
C VAL A 22 -8.13 2.44 -0.52
N LEU A 23 -7.53 3.24 0.38
CA LEU A 23 -6.08 3.27 0.58
C LEU A 23 -5.52 1.91 1.03
N LEU A 24 -6.21 1.25 1.96
CA LEU A 24 -5.83 -0.06 2.46
C LEU A 24 -5.90 -1.12 1.34
N LEU A 25 -7.02 -1.17 0.61
CA LEU A 25 -7.21 -2.12 -0.49
C LEU A 25 -6.17 -1.90 -1.60
N ALA A 26 -5.90 -0.65 -1.98
CA ALA A 26 -4.88 -0.33 -2.98
C ALA A 26 -3.48 -0.77 -2.54
N SER A 27 -3.10 -0.46 -1.29
CA SER A 27 -1.81 -0.85 -0.71
C SER A 27 -1.66 -2.37 -0.64
N MET A 28 -2.69 -3.08 -0.17
CA MET A 28 -2.70 -4.54 -0.10
C MET A 28 -2.62 -5.17 -1.49
N TRP A 29 -3.33 -4.61 -2.48
CA TRP A 29 -3.27 -5.07 -3.85
C TRP A 29 -1.86 -4.91 -4.44
N VAL A 30 -1.22 -3.74 -4.27
CA VAL A 30 0.16 -3.51 -4.71
C VAL A 30 1.13 -4.48 -4.04
N TYR A 31 0.96 -4.72 -2.74
CA TYR A 31 1.77 -5.69 -2.02
C TYR A 31 1.60 -7.11 -2.59
N TYR A 32 0.35 -7.55 -2.74
CA TYR A 32 0.04 -8.87 -3.28
C TYR A 32 0.57 -9.05 -4.70
N ASP A 33 0.38 -8.04 -5.56
CA ASP A 33 0.88 -8.04 -6.94
C ASP A 33 2.41 -8.14 -6.97
N ALA A 34 3.10 -7.34 -6.16
CA ALA A 34 4.56 -7.38 -6.04
C ALA A 34 5.06 -8.75 -5.55
N VAL A 35 4.43 -9.31 -4.52
CA VAL A 35 4.78 -10.64 -3.99
C VAL A 35 4.52 -11.74 -5.03
N LYS A 36 3.37 -11.70 -5.70
CA LYS A 36 2.98 -12.71 -6.69
C LYS A 36 3.96 -12.75 -7.86
N HIS A 37 4.45 -11.61 -8.29
CA HIS A 37 5.41 -11.50 -9.40
C HIS A 37 6.87 -11.43 -8.92
N LYS A 38 7.14 -11.70 -7.63
CA LYS A 38 8.50 -11.67 -7.04
C LYS A 38 9.25 -10.35 -7.25
N ILE A 39 8.51 -9.24 -7.32
CA ILE A 39 9.04 -7.89 -7.42
C ILE A 39 9.63 -7.50 -6.07
N GLY A 40 10.90 -7.11 -6.06
CA GLY A 40 11.58 -6.65 -4.86
C GLY A 40 12.89 -5.97 -5.19
N ARG A 41 13.68 -5.71 -4.14
CA ARG A 41 14.96 -5.02 -4.27
C ARG A 41 16.06 -5.98 -4.73
N VAL A 42 16.54 -5.80 -5.95
CA VAL A 42 17.72 -6.48 -6.49
C VAL A 42 19.00 -5.78 -5.99
N GLN A 43 19.91 -6.47 -5.33
CA GLN A 43 21.06 -5.84 -4.65
C GLN A 43 22.01 -5.09 -5.61
N GLU A 44 22.16 -5.60 -6.84
CA GLU A 44 23.13 -5.09 -7.82
C GLU A 44 22.61 -3.92 -8.66
N LYS A 45 21.30 -3.62 -8.61
CA LYS A 45 20.71 -2.50 -9.36
C LYS A 45 20.39 -1.33 -8.42
N LYS A 46 20.97 -0.15 -8.69
CA LYS A 46 20.54 1.09 -8.01
C LYS A 46 19.50 1.79 -8.89
N SER A 47 18.25 1.80 -8.44
CA SER A 47 17.16 2.52 -9.10
C SER A 47 16.13 2.95 -8.05
N LEU A 48 15.53 4.12 -8.24
CA LEU A 48 14.48 4.65 -7.35
C LEU A 48 13.25 3.74 -7.27
N VAL A 49 13.05 2.90 -8.29
CA VAL A 49 11.92 1.98 -8.41
C VAL A 49 12.30 0.54 -8.01
N ASN A 50 13.58 0.30 -7.72
CA ASN A 50 14.09 -0.98 -7.23
C ASN A 50 14.01 -1.04 -5.69
N ILE A 51 12.79 -1.12 -5.18
CA ILE A 51 12.50 -1.13 -3.75
C ILE A 51 11.74 -2.39 -3.35
N PRO A 52 11.76 -2.79 -2.06
CA PRO A 52 11.04 -3.96 -1.58
C PRO A 52 9.52 -3.88 -1.82
N ALA A 53 8.86 -5.02 -1.97
CA ALA A 53 7.39 -5.11 -2.09
C ALA A 53 6.65 -4.35 -0.96
N GLY A 54 7.13 -4.49 0.28
CA GLY A 54 6.57 -3.76 1.42
C GLY A 54 6.70 -2.23 1.31
N ALA A 55 7.77 -1.74 0.69
CA ALA A 55 7.96 -0.31 0.47
C ALA A 55 6.99 0.22 -0.61
N TRP A 56 6.75 -0.54 -1.69
CA TRP A 56 5.73 -0.20 -2.67
C TRP A 56 4.34 -0.08 -2.05
N ALA A 57 3.98 -1.02 -1.18
CA ALA A 57 2.71 -0.99 -0.47
C ALA A 57 2.60 0.20 0.49
N ALA A 58 3.62 0.41 1.34
CA ALA A 58 3.66 1.53 2.27
C ALA A 58 3.55 2.88 1.55
N LEU A 59 4.33 3.09 0.48
CA LEU A 59 4.26 4.30 -0.33
C LEU A 59 2.87 4.48 -0.99
N THR A 60 2.25 3.39 -1.44
CA THR A 60 0.88 3.43 -1.99
C THR A 60 -0.14 3.86 -0.95
N MET A 61 0.02 3.46 0.31
CA MET A 61 -0.90 3.83 1.39
C MET A 61 -0.89 5.35 1.68
N PHE A 62 0.29 5.99 1.63
CA PHE A 62 0.41 7.42 1.92
C PHE A 62 0.25 8.32 0.69
N LEU A 63 0.62 7.82 -0.50
CA LEU A 63 0.71 8.61 -1.72
C LEU A 63 -0.02 7.92 -2.88
N VAL A 64 -1.22 7.37 -2.65
CA VAL A 64 -1.95 6.54 -3.62
C VAL A 64 -2.08 7.21 -4.99
N LEU A 65 -2.38 8.51 -5.03
CA LEU A 65 -2.60 9.26 -6.27
C LEU A 65 -1.35 9.37 -7.15
N ILE A 66 -0.16 9.20 -6.57
CA ILE A 66 1.12 9.31 -7.28
C ILE A 66 1.73 7.93 -7.46
N VAL A 67 1.84 7.17 -6.36
CA VAL A 67 2.58 5.90 -6.32
C VAL A 67 1.83 4.80 -7.06
N LEU A 68 0.50 4.72 -6.96
CA LEU A 68 -0.25 3.67 -7.65
C LEU A 68 -0.16 3.82 -9.18
N PRO A 69 -0.36 5.01 -9.80
CA PRO A 69 -0.14 5.19 -11.23
C PRO A 69 1.30 4.89 -11.65
N VAL A 70 2.30 5.34 -10.88
CA VAL A 70 3.71 5.07 -11.15
C VAL A 70 3.99 3.57 -11.13
N TYR A 71 3.47 2.85 -10.13
CA TYR A 71 3.57 1.40 -10.03
C TYR A 71 2.95 0.72 -11.25
N LEU A 72 1.73 1.11 -11.65
CA LEU A 72 1.03 0.53 -12.80
C LEU A 72 1.76 0.76 -14.12
N ILE A 73 2.29 1.96 -14.35
CA ILE A 73 3.08 2.31 -15.56
C ILE A 73 4.35 1.46 -15.61
N LEU A 74 5.03 1.29 -14.47
CA LEU A 74 6.29 0.56 -14.38
C LEU A 74 6.11 -0.96 -14.22
N ARG A 75 4.90 -1.42 -13.93
CA ARG A 75 4.59 -2.81 -13.57
C ARG A 75 5.21 -3.81 -14.54
N LYS A 76 5.05 -3.60 -15.85
CA LYS A 76 5.63 -4.48 -16.88
C LYS A 76 7.16 -4.57 -16.78
N LYS A 77 7.83 -3.44 -16.54
CA LYS A 77 9.30 -3.39 -16.38
C LYS A 77 9.75 -4.04 -15.08
N LEU A 78 8.98 -3.86 -13.99
CA LEU A 78 9.24 -4.47 -12.70
C LEU A 78 9.09 -6.00 -12.76
N ILE A 79 8.07 -6.50 -13.49
CA ILE A 79 7.88 -7.94 -13.71
C ILE A 79 9.03 -8.50 -14.55
N ALA A 80 9.41 -7.86 -15.66
CA ALA A 80 10.55 -8.31 -16.47
C ALA A 80 11.85 -8.38 -15.63
N LEU A 81 12.09 -7.37 -14.79
CA LEU A 81 13.22 -7.38 -13.86
C LEU A 81 13.14 -8.53 -12.84
N ALA A 82 11.95 -8.83 -12.34
CA ALA A 82 11.73 -9.92 -11.39
C ALA A 82 11.80 -11.31 -12.05
N GLU A 83 11.54 -11.42 -13.35
CA GLU A 83 11.76 -12.66 -14.11
C GLU A 83 13.27 -12.92 -14.27
N GLU A 84 14.07 -11.88 -14.50
CA GLU A 84 15.54 -11.98 -14.53
C GLU A 84 16.14 -12.26 -13.14
N HIS A 85 15.62 -11.59 -12.11
CA HIS A 85 16.14 -11.62 -10.74
C HIS A 85 14.98 -11.73 -9.73
N PRO A 86 14.39 -12.93 -9.57
CA PRO A 86 13.25 -13.11 -8.68
C PRO A 86 13.64 -12.86 -7.22
N VAL A 87 12.93 -11.96 -6.55
CA VAL A 87 13.14 -11.67 -5.13
C VAL A 87 12.04 -12.32 -4.31
N GLU A 88 12.41 -13.31 -3.49
CA GLU A 88 11.49 -13.87 -2.51
C GLU A 88 11.22 -12.84 -1.39
N PRO A 89 9.95 -12.57 -1.07
CA PRO A 89 9.62 -11.62 -0.01
C PRO A 89 10.07 -12.17 1.34
N GLN A 90 11.02 -11.50 1.98
CA GLN A 90 11.40 -11.79 3.35
C GLN A 90 10.28 -11.33 4.30
N ASN A 91 9.83 -12.21 5.18
CA ASN A 91 8.89 -11.93 6.26
C ASN A 91 7.55 -11.30 5.80
N LYS A 92 6.79 -12.04 5.00
CA LYS A 92 5.46 -11.62 4.51
C LYS A 92 4.52 -11.14 5.62
N ILE A 93 4.52 -11.84 6.75
CA ILE A 93 3.68 -11.56 7.91
C ILE A 93 4.05 -10.20 8.52
N LEU A 94 5.34 -9.87 8.60
CA LEU A 94 5.80 -8.60 9.15
C LEU A 94 5.34 -7.43 8.28
N SER A 95 5.44 -7.55 6.95
CA SER A 95 5.03 -6.48 6.03
C SER A 95 3.53 -6.22 6.08
N VAL A 96 2.71 -7.27 6.09
CA VAL A 96 1.25 -7.15 6.21
C VAL A 96 0.86 -6.64 7.61
N GLY A 97 1.49 -7.18 8.66
CA GLY A 97 1.25 -6.75 10.03
C GLY A 97 1.58 -5.27 10.24
N LEU A 98 2.66 -4.77 9.64
CA LEU A 98 3.02 -3.36 9.72
C LEU A 98 2.01 -2.47 8.99
N LEU A 99 1.53 -2.88 7.81
CA LEU A 99 0.49 -2.15 7.08
C LEU A 99 -0.82 -2.06 7.87
N LEU A 100 -1.25 -3.17 8.46
CA LEU A 100 -2.46 -3.21 9.30
C LEU A 100 -2.29 -2.40 10.59
N ALA A 101 -1.10 -2.44 11.21
CA ALA A 101 -0.82 -1.66 12.41
C ALA A 101 -0.87 -0.16 12.12
N VAL A 102 -0.22 0.31 11.03
CA VAL A 102 -0.26 1.72 10.64
C VAL A 102 -1.69 2.13 10.28
N TRP A 103 -2.44 1.30 9.55
CA TRP A 103 -3.84 1.57 9.27
C TRP A 103 -4.69 1.66 10.53
N GLY A 104 -4.53 0.74 11.48
CA GLY A 104 -5.25 0.75 12.76
C GLY A 104 -4.96 1.99 13.60
N ILE A 105 -3.71 2.47 13.60
CA ILE A 105 -3.34 3.74 14.25
C ILE A 105 -4.04 4.92 13.57
N LEU A 106 -4.02 4.97 12.23
CA LEU A 106 -4.69 6.04 11.48
C LEU A 106 -6.20 6.02 11.70
N PHE A 107 -6.80 4.83 11.79
CA PHE A 107 -8.21 4.66 12.11
C PHE A 107 -8.55 5.09 13.54
N PHE A 108 -7.65 4.90 14.51
CA PHE A 108 -7.90 5.28 15.91
C PHE A 108 -7.74 6.80 16.16
N ILE A 109 -6.88 7.47 15.40
CA ILE A 109 -6.63 8.91 15.53
C ILE A 109 -7.79 9.74 14.95
N TYR A 110 -8.50 9.21 13.95
CA TYR A 110 -9.60 9.88 13.24
C TYR A 110 -10.96 9.39 13.74
#